data_AF-F2F6Y8-F1
#
_entry.id   AF-F2F6Y8-F1
#
_cell.length_a   1.000
_cell.length_b   1.000
_cell.length_c   1.000
_cell.angle_alpha   90.00
_cell.angle_beta   90.00
_cell.angle_gamma   90.00
#
_symmetry.space_group_name_H-M   'P 1'
#
loop_
_entity.id
_entity.type
_entity.pdbx_description
1 polymer ?
#
loop_
_entity_poly.entity_id
_entity_poly.type
_entity_poly.pdbx_seq_one_letter_code
_entity_poly.pdbx_strand_id
1 'polypeptide(L)'
;MPLSPLDIHNKEFTRGFRGYAEDEVNEFLDQIIKDYEIVLREKKELEEKIKMMSEQMNHYNSLEDTLQKSIVVAQEAAGEVRRNSEKEAKLIVKEAEKNADRIVNDALAKARKITIEIDELKKQSKVFRNRFKMLVEAQLDLLNTGDWDQLLEYDVDLTEIQDHNRKETNEENQNDENAVY
;
A
#
# COMPACT_ATOMS: atom_id res chain seq x y z
N MET A 1 24.61 67.29 -39.29
CA MET A 1 23.73 66.70 -40.31
C MET A 1 24.37 66.95 -41.67
N PRO A 2 24.52 65.92 -42.52
CA PRO A 2 24.88 66.15 -43.91
C PRO A 2 23.65 66.70 -44.66
N LEU A 3 23.89 67.31 -45.82
CA LEU A 3 22.87 67.94 -46.68
C LEU A 3 21.69 66.99 -46.97
N SER A 4 20.47 67.51 -47.08
CA SER A 4 19.33 66.77 -47.63
C SER A 4 19.29 66.89 -49.16
N PRO A 5 18.62 65.97 -49.89
CA PRO A 5 18.41 66.11 -51.34
C PRO A 5 17.79 67.46 -51.71
N LEU A 6 16.89 67.98 -50.86
CA LEU A 6 16.27 69.29 -51.02
C LEU A 6 17.27 70.45 -50.83
N ASP A 7 18.23 70.30 -49.91
CA ASP A 7 19.31 71.29 -49.70
C ASP A 7 20.29 71.32 -50.87
N ILE A 8 20.49 70.19 -51.57
CA ILE A 8 21.32 70.10 -52.78
C ILE A 8 20.59 70.75 -53.96
N HIS A 9 19.28 70.50 -54.11
CA HIS A 9 18.46 71.12 -55.16
C HIS A 9 18.35 72.64 -55.03
N ASN A 10 18.20 73.16 -53.81
CA ASN A 10 18.04 74.60 -53.56
C ASN A 10 19.38 75.35 -53.46
N LYS A 11 20.50 74.71 -53.80
CA LYS A 11 21.83 75.31 -53.64
C LYS A 11 22.16 76.25 -54.79
N GLU A 12 22.23 77.54 -54.51
CA GLU A 12 22.73 78.54 -55.46
C GLU A 12 24.26 78.71 -55.34
N PHE A 13 24.93 78.79 -56.50
CA PHE A 13 26.38 79.02 -56.60
C PHE A 13 26.67 80.44 -57.13
N THR A 14 27.70 81.09 -56.58
CA THR A 14 28.14 82.41 -57.07
C THR A 14 28.93 82.27 -58.38
N ARG A 15 28.68 83.16 -59.35
CA ARG A 15 29.38 83.15 -60.65
C ARG A 15 30.72 83.90 -60.55
N GLY A 16 31.78 83.32 -61.11
CA GLY A 16 33.14 83.89 -61.14
C GLY A 16 33.75 83.90 -62.54
N PHE A 17 34.76 84.74 -62.78
CA PHE A 17 35.44 84.87 -64.08
C PHE A 17 36.35 83.64 -64.32
N ARG A 18 35.76 82.57 -64.91
CA ARG A 18 36.22 81.17 -65.07
C ARG A 18 35.63 80.20 -64.03
N GLY A 19 34.34 79.87 -64.18
CA GLY A 19 33.66 78.82 -63.42
C GLY A 19 33.39 77.55 -64.24
N TYR A 20 32.87 76.52 -63.58
CA TYR A 20 32.35 75.32 -64.23
C TYR A 20 31.12 75.63 -65.09
N ALA A 21 30.85 74.79 -66.09
CA ALA A 21 29.63 74.89 -66.90
C ALA A 21 28.41 74.58 -66.03
N GLU A 22 27.48 75.54 -65.92
CA GLU A 22 26.31 75.45 -65.05
C GLU A 22 25.41 74.27 -65.42
N ASP A 23 25.22 74.01 -66.73
CA ASP A 23 24.40 72.91 -67.23
C ASP A 23 24.99 71.53 -66.84
N GLU A 24 26.29 71.32 -67.02
CA GLU A 24 26.96 70.07 -66.64
C GLU A 24 26.95 69.84 -65.12
N VAL A 25 27.10 70.92 -64.33
CA VAL A 25 27.04 70.84 -62.87
C VAL A 25 25.64 70.50 -62.40
N ASN A 26 24.60 71.11 -62.99
CA ASN A 26 23.20 70.83 -62.64
C ASN A 26 22.82 69.38 -62.98
N GLU A 27 23.22 68.87 -64.16
CA GLU A 27 22.98 67.48 -64.53
C GLU A 27 23.67 66.49 -63.57
N PHE A 28 24.88 66.81 -63.12
CA PHE A 28 25.59 66.02 -62.11
C PHE A 28 24.93 66.11 -60.72
N LEU A 29 24.45 67.28 -60.31
CA LEU A 29 23.72 67.47 -59.06
C LEU A 29 22.39 66.72 -59.05
N ASP A 30 21.67 66.66 -60.18
CA ASP A 30 20.45 65.86 -60.33
C ASP A 30 20.73 64.36 -60.13
N GLN A 31 21.85 63.86 -60.64
CA GLN A 31 22.27 62.48 -60.42
C GLN A 31 22.62 62.23 -58.94
N ILE A 32 23.36 63.16 -58.31
CA ILE A 32 23.66 63.08 -56.87
C ILE A 32 22.38 63.06 -56.05
N ILE A 33 21.41 63.93 -56.34
CA ILE A 33 20.13 64.01 -55.61
C ILE A 33 19.42 62.65 -55.63
N LYS A 34 19.32 62.01 -56.81
CA LYS A 34 18.71 60.68 -56.97
C LYS A 34 19.43 59.61 -56.16
N ASP A 35 20.75 59.55 -56.27
CA ASP A 35 21.56 58.55 -55.55
C ASP A 35 21.47 58.77 -54.04
N TYR A 36 21.44 60.02 -53.58
CA TYR A 36 21.29 60.37 -52.18
C TYR A 36 19.92 60.01 -51.62
N GLU A 37 18.84 60.18 -52.39
CA GLU A 37 17.50 59.71 -52.03
C GLU A 37 17.43 58.18 -51.88
N ILE A 38 18.09 57.44 -52.78
CA ILE A 38 18.17 55.98 -52.70
C ILE A 38 18.89 55.56 -51.41
N VAL A 39 20.06 56.13 -51.13
CA VAL A 39 20.84 55.82 -49.92
C VAL A 39 20.06 56.16 -48.65
N LEU A 40 19.35 57.29 -48.61
CA LEU A 40 18.53 57.67 -47.45
C LEU A 40 17.37 56.69 -47.23
N ARG A 41 16.74 56.20 -48.31
CA ARG A 41 15.69 55.19 -48.24
C ARG A 41 16.23 53.86 -47.73
N GLU A 42 17.32 53.37 -48.31
CA GLU A 42 17.98 52.14 -47.88
C GLU A 42 18.42 52.21 -46.42
N LYS A 43 19.00 53.35 -46.00
CA LYS A 43 19.35 53.59 -44.60
C LYS A 43 18.14 53.43 -43.68
N LYS A 44 17.01 54.06 -44.03
CA LYS A 44 15.78 53.96 -43.24
C LYS A 44 15.27 52.51 -43.16
N GLU A 45 15.26 51.80 -44.29
CA GLU A 45 14.85 50.38 -44.31
C GLU A 45 15.78 49.49 -43.47
N LEU A 46 17.09 49.74 -43.50
CA LEU A 46 18.06 49.02 -42.68
C LEU A 46 17.89 49.34 -41.19
N GLU A 47 17.66 50.61 -40.83
CA GLU A 47 17.39 51.02 -39.44
C GLU A 47 16.11 50.35 -38.91
N GLU A 48 15.05 50.27 -39.72
CA GLU A 48 13.82 49.55 -39.36
C GLU A 48 14.07 48.05 -39.18
N LYS A 49 14.83 47.40 -40.09
CA LYS A 49 15.21 45.99 -39.97
C LYS A 49 16.03 45.71 -38.71
N ILE A 50 17.02 46.56 -38.41
CA ILE A 50 17.86 46.45 -37.22
C ILE A 50 16.99 46.55 -35.96
N LYS A 51 16.06 47.51 -35.94
CA LYS A 51 15.12 47.66 -34.83
C LYS A 51 14.29 46.40 -34.62
N MET A 52 13.68 45.86 -35.68
CA MET A 52 12.89 44.63 -35.61
C MET A 52 13.71 43.43 -35.13
N MET A 53 14.92 43.23 -35.68
CA MET A 53 15.80 42.14 -35.28
C MET A 53 16.25 42.27 -33.81
N SER A 54 16.53 43.49 -33.35
CA SER A 54 16.89 43.76 -31.97
C SER A 54 15.74 43.44 -31.01
N GLU A 55 14.50 43.82 -31.37
CA GLU A 55 13.30 43.47 -30.60
C GLU A 55 13.10 41.94 -30.52
N GLN A 56 13.27 41.22 -31.63
CA GLN A 56 13.20 39.76 -31.66
C GLN A 56 14.30 39.12 -30.79
N MET A 57 15.52 39.62 -30.86
CA MET A 57 16.63 39.11 -30.06
C MET A 57 16.37 39.30 -28.56
N ASN A 58 15.84 40.46 -28.16
CA ASN A 58 15.45 40.70 -26.77
C ASN A 58 14.34 39.74 -26.31
N HIS A 59 13.36 39.46 -27.18
CA HIS A 59 12.33 38.46 -26.90
C HIS A 59 12.96 37.07 -26.67
N TYR A 60 13.85 36.62 -27.55
CA TYR A 60 14.52 35.32 -27.39
C TYR A 60 15.37 35.25 -26.12
N ASN A 61 16.12 36.32 -25.78
CA ASN A 61 16.89 36.37 -24.55
C ASN A 61 16.00 36.23 -23.31
N SER A 62 14.84 36.89 -23.28
CA SER A 62 13.88 36.75 -22.17
C SER A 62 13.25 35.36 -22.09
N LEU A 63 13.02 34.72 -23.24
CA LEU A 63 12.50 33.36 -23.32
C LEU A 63 13.55 32.36 -22.81
N GLU A 64 14.81 32.54 -23.19
CA GLU A 64 15.94 31.73 -22.73
C GLU A 64 16.10 31.80 -21.21
N ASP A 65 16.09 33.01 -20.62
CA ASP A 65 16.16 33.20 -19.17
C ASP A 65 14.98 32.52 -18.44
N THR A 66 13.77 32.65 -18.99
CA THR A 66 12.57 32.01 -18.44
C THR A 66 12.66 30.49 -18.51
N LEU A 67 13.16 29.95 -19.63
CA LEU A 67 13.35 28.52 -19.82
C LEU A 67 14.41 27.99 -18.86
N GLN A 68 15.54 28.67 -18.72
CA GLN A 68 16.60 28.29 -17.81
C GLN A 68 16.12 28.27 -16.35
N LYS A 69 15.38 29.30 -15.91
CA LYS A 69 14.74 29.32 -14.59
C LYS A 69 13.78 28.15 -14.40
N SER A 70 12.96 27.87 -15.41
CA SER A 70 12.00 26.76 -15.36
C SER A 70 12.69 25.40 -15.25
N ILE A 71 13.82 25.20 -15.94
CA ILE A 71 14.64 23.98 -15.86
C ILE A 71 15.21 23.82 -14.45
N VAL A 72 15.74 24.89 -13.85
CA VAL A 72 16.27 24.84 -12.48
C VAL A 72 15.18 24.46 -11.48
N VAL A 73 14.01 25.10 -11.55
CA VAL A 73 12.88 24.76 -10.68
C VAL A 73 12.42 23.32 -10.87
N ALA A 74 12.37 22.83 -12.11
CA ALA A 74 12.02 21.43 -12.39
C ALA A 74 13.06 20.45 -11.81
N GLN A 75 14.36 20.77 -11.89
CA GLN A 75 15.42 19.96 -11.29
C GLN A 75 15.35 19.94 -9.76
N GLU A 76 15.10 21.09 -9.14
CA GLU A 76 14.92 21.18 -7.69
C GLU A 76 13.71 20.37 -7.22
N ALA A 77 12.57 20.53 -7.89
CA ALA A 77 11.35 19.77 -7.59
C ALA A 77 11.58 18.25 -7.76
N ALA A 78 12.24 17.83 -8.84
CA ALA A 78 12.59 16.43 -9.05
C ALA A 78 13.52 15.90 -7.94
N GLY A 79 14.50 16.70 -7.51
CA GLY A 79 15.42 16.36 -6.43
C GLY A 79 14.74 16.30 -5.05
N GLU A 80 13.73 17.14 -4.82
CA GLU A 80 12.91 17.13 -3.62
C GLU A 80 12.01 15.88 -3.58
N VAL A 81 11.30 15.58 -4.67
CA VAL A 81 10.47 14.37 -4.79
C VAL A 81 11.31 13.13 -4.53
N ARG A 82 12.48 13.02 -5.17
CA ARG A 82 13.39 11.88 -4.96
C ARG A 82 13.81 11.74 -3.49
N ARG A 83 14.24 12.83 -2.83
CA ARG A 83 14.64 12.79 -1.41
C ARG A 83 13.49 12.40 -0.50
N ASN A 84 12.29 12.88 -0.77
CA ASN A 84 11.10 12.55 0.03
C ASN A 84 10.72 11.08 -0.15
N SER A 85 10.67 10.58 -1.38
CA SER A 85 10.43 9.17 -1.67
C SER A 85 11.47 8.25 -1.06
N GLU A 86 12.77 8.62 -1.08
CA GLU A 86 13.84 7.83 -0.44
C GLU A 86 13.66 7.77 1.10
N LYS A 87 13.25 8.87 1.73
CA LYS A 87 12.96 8.89 3.18
C LYS A 87 11.74 8.04 3.51
N GLU A 88 10.67 8.19 2.74
CA GLU A 88 9.43 7.45 2.93
C GLU A 88 9.65 5.94 2.74
N ALA A 89 10.37 5.53 1.70
CA ALA A 89 10.73 4.14 1.48
C ALA A 89 11.51 3.55 2.66
N LYS A 90 12.47 4.29 3.23
CA LYS A 90 13.21 3.85 4.42
C LYS A 90 12.31 3.70 5.64
N LEU A 91 11.34 4.59 5.83
CA LEU A 91 10.38 4.50 6.92
C LEU A 91 9.47 3.28 6.76
N ILE A 92 8.95 3.05 5.55
CA ILE A 92 8.11 1.88 5.24
C ILE A 92 8.87 0.58 5.53
N VAL A 93 10.12 0.47 5.08
CA VAL A 93 10.95 -0.73 5.35
C VAL A 93 11.14 -0.93 6.85
N LYS A 94 11.51 0.14 7.57
CA LYS A 94 11.73 0.07 9.02
C LYS A 94 10.46 -0.30 9.80
N GLU A 95 9.31 0.21 9.38
CA GLU A 95 8.03 -0.11 9.99
C GLU A 95 7.60 -1.55 9.68
N ALA A 96 7.82 -2.01 8.45
CA ALA A 96 7.57 -3.39 8.05
C ALA A 96 8.45 -4.37 8.83
N GLU A 97 9.74 -4.08 9.01
CA GLU A 97 10.66 -4.86 9.85
C GLU A 97 10.16 -4.95 11.29
N LYS A 98 9.83 -3.81 11.90
CA LYS A 98 9.29 -3.78 13.27
C LYS A 98 7.99 -4.57 13.42
N ASN A 99 7.11 -4.50 12.42
CA ASN A 99 5.85 -5.25 12.45
C ASN A 99 6.09 -6.75 12.27
N ALA A 100 7.00 -7.14 11.39
CA ALA A 100 7.42 -8.53 11.22
C ALA A 100 7.99 -9.10 12.52
N ASP A 101 8.89 -8.37 13.18
CA ASP A 101 9.46 -8.75 14.48
C ASP A 101 8.37 -8.94 15.53
N ARG A 102 7.38 -8.04 15.58
CA ARG A 102 6.24 -8.17 16.50
C ARG A 102 5.44 -9.44 16.23
N ILE A 103 5.09 -9.70 14.95
CA ILE A 103 4.33 -10.89 14.56
C ILE A 103 5.08 -12.18 14.94
N VAL A 104 6.39 -12.23 14.67
CA VAL A 104 7.23 -13.38 15.02
C VAL A 104 7.27 -13.59 16.53
N ASN A 105 7.48 -12.52 17.31
CA ASN A 105 7.52 -12.61 18.76
C ASN A 105 6.18 -13.08 19.36
N ASP A 106 5.06 -12.56 18.85
CA ASP A 106 3.72 -12.97 19.27
C ASP A 106 3.46 -14.44 18.93
N ALA A 107 3.86 -14.88 17.73
CA ALA A 107 3.74 -16.27 17.32
C ALA A 107 4.59 -17.21 18.21
N LEU A 108 5.83 -16.83 18.52
CA LEU A 108 6.70 -17.58 19.42
C LEU A 108 6.14 -17.64 20.85
N ALA A 109 5.56 -16.55 21.35
CA ALA A 109 4.92 -16.52 22.66
C ALA A 109 3.71 -17.46 22.71
N LYS A 110 2.86 -17.45 21.68
CA LYS A 110 1.72 -18.38 21.56
C LYS A 110 2.19 -19.83 21.47
N ALA A 111 3.21 -20.12 20.67
CA ALA A 111 3.76 -21.48 20.53
C ALA A 111 4.30 -22.01 21.87
N ARG A 112 5.01 -21.17 22.63
CA ARG A 112 5.47 -21.52 23.99
C ARG A 112 4.31 -21.82 24.92
N LYS A 113 3.26 -20.99 24.89
CA LYS A 113 2.06 -21.20 25.72
C LYS A 113 1.38 -22.54 25.39
N ILE A 114 1.16 -22.82 24.11
CA ILE A 114 0.57 -24.09 23.65
C ILE A 114 1.43 -25.28 24.09
N THR A 115 2.75 -25.16 24.02
CA THR A 115 3.66 -26.24 24.45
C THR A 115 3.49 -26.55 25.94
N ILE A 116 3.38 -25.51 26.79
CA ILE A 116 3.14 -25.67 28.22
C ILE A 116 1.78 -26.34 28.48
N GLU A 117 0.72 -25.88 27.78
CA GLU A 117 -0.62 -26.47 27.88
C GLU A 117 -0.65 -27.95 27.47
N ILE A 118 0.09 -28.31 26.40
CA ILE A 118 0.24 -29.71 25.97
C ILE A 118 0.90 -30.57 27.05
N ASP A 119 1.97 -30.09 27.68
CA ASP A 119 2.66 -30.83 28.72
C ASP A 119 1.80 -31.00 29.99
N GLU A 120 0.99 -29.99 30.32
CA GLU A 120 0.02 -30.08 31.40
C GLU A 120 -1.09 -31.11 31.08
N LEU A 121 -1.68 -31.06 29.89
CA LEU A 121 -2.67 -32.05 29.43
C LEU A 121 -2.12 -33.47 29.43
N LYS A 122 -0.85 -33.67 29.05
CA LYS A 122 -0.18 -34.98 29.13
C LYS A 122 -0.06 -35.46 30.57
N LYS A 123 0.29 -34.58 31.52
CA LYS A 123 0.34 -34.93 32.95
C LYS A 123 -1.05 -35.31 33.46
N GLN A 124 -2.07 -34.52 33.14
CA GLN A 124 -3.46 -34.81 33.51
C GLN A 124 -3.93 -36.14 32.93
N SER A 125 -3.61 -36.43 31.66
CA SER A 125 -3.94 -37.71 31.01
C SER A 125 -3.27 -38.91 31.69
N LYS A 126 -2.01 -38.78 32.12
CA LYS A 126 -1.32 -39.84 32.90
C LYS A 126 -1.99 -40.08 34.24
N VAL A 127 -2.34 -39.01 34.97
CA VAL A 127 -3.04 -39.11 36.26
C VAL A 127 -4.41 -39.77 36.07
N PHE A 128 -5.17 -39.33 35.07
CA PHE A 128 -6.47 -39.91 34.75
C PHE A 128 -6.36 -41.40 34.42
N ARG A 129 -5.41 -41.78 33.55
CA ARG A 129 -5.15 -43.19 33.20
C ARG A 129 -4.84 -44.03 34.45
N ASN A 130 -3.99 -43.53 35.36
CA ASN A 130 -3.66 -44.27 36.58
C ASN A 130 -4.88 -44.41 37.50
N ARG A 131 -5.68 -43.34 37.68
CA ARG A 131 -6.93 -43.39 38.46
C ARG A 131 -7.93 -44.36 37.88
N PHE A 132 -8.11 -44.34 36.56
CA PHE A 132 -9.00 -45.26 35.86
C PHE A 132 -8.54 -46.71 36.00
N LYS A 133 -7.23 -46.96 35.86
CA LYS A 133 -6.65 -48.29 36.07
C LYS A 133 -6.93 -48.81 37.49
N MET A 134 -6.66 -48.01 38.53
CA MET A 134 -6.95 -48.39 39.91
C MET A 134 -8.44 -48.66 40.16
N LEU A 135 -9.33 -47.87 39.55
CA LEU A 135 -10.76 -48.10 39.66
C LEU A 135 -11.16 -49.45 39.07
N VAL A 136 -10.66 -49.77 37.85
CA VAL A 136 -10.94 -51.05 37.20
C VAL A 136 -10.35 -52.22 37.99
N GLU A 137 -9.12 -52.09 38.50
CA GLU A 137 -8.50 -53.11 39.35
C GLU A 137 -9.32 -53.35 40.63
N ALA A 138 -9.80 -52.30 41.30
CA ALA A 138 -10.66 -52.45 42.47
C ALA A 138 -12.01 -53.14 42.15
N GLN A 139 -12.59 -52.86 40.98
CA GLN A 139 -13.82 -53.54 40.54
C GLN A 139 -13.58 -55.00 40.17
N LEU A 140 -12.42 -55.32 39.57
CA LEU A 140 -12.01 -56.70 39.30
C LEU A 140 -11.73 -57.47 40.59
N ASP A 141 -11.06 -56.85 41.56
CA ASP A 141 -10.80 -57.45 42.87
C ASP A 141 -12.11 -57.79 43.59
N LEU A 142 -13.13 -56.92 43.52
CA LEU A 142 -14.47 -57.17 44.06
C LEU A 142 -15.17 -58.37 43.39
N LEU A 143 -14.97 -58.58 42.09
CA LEU A 143 -15.49 -59.75 41.39
C LEU A 143 -14.72 -61.03 41.71
N ASN A 144 -13.41 -60.90 41.99
CA ASN A 144 -12.54 -62.03 42.32
C ASN A 144 -12.62 -62.44 43.80
N THR A 145 -13.10 -61.57 44.70
CA THR A 145 -13.55 -62.00 46.02
C THR A 145 -14.71 -62.96 45.82
N GLY A 146 -14.50 -64.24 46.19
CA GLY A 146 -15.44 -65.37 46.01
C GLY A 146 -16.79 -65.23 46.71
N ASP A 147 -17.18 -64.02 47.11
CA ASP A 147 -18.53 -63.67 47.57
C ASP A 147 -19.57 -64.01 46.50
N TRP A 148 -19.23 -63.94 45.22
CA TRP A 148 -20.11 -64.35 44.13
C TRP A 148 -20.29 -65.87 44.04
N ASP A 149 -19.24 -66.66 44.30
CA ASP A 149 -19.35 -68.13 44.34
C ASP A 149 -20.26 -68.56 45.52
N GLN A 150 -20.14 -67.89 46.67
CA GLN A 150 -21.04 -68.09 47.81
C GLN A 150 -22.48 -67.66 47.56
N LEU A 151 -22.69 -66.55 46.82
CA LEU A 151 -24.04 -66.07 46.49
C LEU A 151 -24.76 -66.98 45.48
N LEU A 152 -24.00 -67.65 44.62
CA LEU A 152 -24.50 -68.57 43.59
C LEU A 152 -24.68 -70.01 44.10
N GLU A 153 -24.10 -70.38 45.25
CA GLU A 153 -24.30 -71.68 45.92
C GLU A 153 -25.65 -71.80 46.66
N TYR A 154 -26.57 -70.84 46.51
CA TYR A 154 -27.95 -71.00 47.00
C TYR A 154 -28.75 -71.89 46.03
N ASP A 155 -28.53 -73.20 46.13
CA ASP A 155 -29.40 -74.20 45.55
C ASP A 155 -30.78 -74.03 46.21
N VAL A 156 -31.72 -73.44 45.49
CA VAL A 156 -33.11 -73.31 45.95
C VAL A 156 -33.63 -74.73 46.05
N ASP A 157 -33.79 -75.23 47.28
CA ASP A 157 -34.37 -76.53 47.56
C ASP A 157 -35.83 -76.53 47.07
N LEU A 158 -36.02 -76.89 45.80
CA LEU A 158 -37.31 -76.97 45.09
C LEU A 158 -38.22 -78.07 45.66
N THR A 159 -37.83 -78.72 46.76
CA THR A 159 -38.63 -79.74 47.45
C THR A 159 -39.72 -79.15 48.35
N GLU A 160 -39.58 -77.92 48.86
CA GLU A 160 -40.59 -77.33 49.77
C GLU A 160 -41.85 -76.78 49.08
N ILE A 161 -41.81 -76.54 47.76
CA ILE A 161 -42.98 -76.06 47.00
C ILE A 161 -43.99 -77.20 46.74
N GLN A 162 -43.57 -78.46 46.76
CA GLN A 162 -44.48 -79.60 46.56
C GLN A 162 -45.28 -79.99 47.81
N ASP A 163 -44.79 -79.69 49.02
CA ASP A 163 -45.50 -80.04 50.26
C ASP A 163 -46.61 -79.04 50.61
N HIS A 164 -46.52 -77.78 50.17
CA HIS A 164 -47.57 -76.80 50.45
C HIS A 164 -48.85 -77.04 49.63
N ASN A 165 -48.73 -77.54 48.40
CA ASN A 165 -49.90 -77.88 47.56
C ASN A 165 -50.66 -79.13 48.05
N ARG A 166 -50.02 -80.01 48.85
CA ARG A 166 -50.65 -81.25 49.34
C ARG A 166 -51.40 -81.08 50.66
N LYS A 167 -51.17 -79.98 51.39
CA LYS A 167 -51.86 -79.67 52.65
C LYS A 167 -53.15 -78.90 52.44
N GLU A 168 -53.21 -77.98 51.46
CA GLU A 168 -54.44 -77.21 51.20
C GLU A 168 -55.58 -78.09 50.65
N THR A 169 -55.29 -79.16 49.88
CA THR A 169 -56.33 -80.08 49.40
C THR A 169 -56.96 -80.96 50.50
N ASN A 170 -56.32 -81.04 51.68
CA ASN A 170 -56.82 -81.85 52.79
C ASN A 170 -57.58 -81.02 53.84
N GLU A 171 -57.41 -79.69 53.90
CA GLU A 171 -58.12 -78.82 54.84
C GLU A 171 -59.52 -78.41 54.34
N GLU A 172 -59.77 -78.42 53.03
CA GLU A 172 -61.12 -78.20 52.48
C GLU A 172 -62.09 -79.38 52.71
N ASN A 173 -61.59 -80.60 52.98
CA ASN A 173 -62.44 -81.80 53.16
C ASN A 173 -62.81 -82.12 54.62
N GLN A 174 -62.31 -81.38 55.63
CA GLN A 174 -62.52 -81.70 57.06
C GLN A 174 -63.36 -80.69 57.84
N ASN A 175 -63.67 -79.52 57.27
CA ASN A 175 -64.52 -78.53 57.95
C ASN A 175 -66.01 -78.64 57.60
N ASP A 176 -66.40 -79.45 56.61
CA ASP A 176 -67.81 -79.75 56.30
C ASP A 176 -68.44 -80.81 57.23
N GLU A 177 -67.67 -81.48 58.11
CA GLU A 177 -68.19 -82.57 58.97
C GLU A 177 -68.51 -82.19 60.42
N ASN A 178 -68.16 -80.99 60.91
CA ASN A 178 -68.39 -80.60 62.32
C ASN A 178 -69.46 -79.51 62.51
N ALA A 179 -70.58 -79.65 61.80
CA ALA A 179 -71.80 -78.89 61.98
C ALA A 179 -72.98 -79.80 62.40
N VAL A 180 -72.97 -80.43 63.58
CA VAL A 180 -74.20 -81.04 64.16
C VAL A 180 -74.17 -81.09 65.70
N TYR A 181 -74.89 -80.15 66.33
CA TYR A 181 -75.88 -80.26 67.44
C TYR A 181 -75.97 -78.99 68.29
#